data_AF-A0A7X0A2Y9-F1
#
_entry.id   AF-A0A7X0A2Y9-F1
#
_cell.length_a   1.000
_cell.length_b   1.000
_cell.length_c   1.000
_cell.angle_alpha   90.00
_cell.angle_beta   90.00
_cell.angle_gamma   90.00
#
_symmetry.space_group_name_H-M   'P 1'
#
loop_
_entity.id
_entity.type
_entity.pdbx_description
1 polymer ?
#
loop_
_entity_poly.entity_id
_entity_poly.type
_entity_poly.pdbx_seq_one_letter_code
_entity_poly.pdbx_strand_id
1 'polypeptide(L)'
;MFKKKELTFEALLKKAVVEPAYLIDFYPRILSEKFFVLTKESMVPQGSFITNGNTKVQVRTLNNGSVPVFTSTDRIFDSGVIKTEVCFLELKGKDLLKMLTGKTLIINPYSDFGKEILPSEIERILDGTILTENVQRLEIEKETKVQIGHTPKLL
;
A
#
# COMPACT_ATOMS: atom_id res chain seq x y z
N MET A 1 2.65 11.80 31.03
CA MET A 1 1.84 11.45 29.84
C MET A 1 2.75 11.56 28.61
N PHE A 2 3.29 10.46 28.10
CA PHE A 2 4.15 10.51 26.91
C PHE A 2 3.24 10.52 25.67
N LYS A 3 3.22 11.64 24.93
CA LYS A 3 2.63 11.63 23.58
C LYS A 3 3.53 10.76 22.70
N LYS A 4 3.04 9.60 22.26
CA LYS A 4 3.69 8.83 21.18
C LYS A 4 3.80 9.79 19.99
N LYS A 5 5.02 10.16 19.59
CA LYS A 5 5.25 11.01 18.42
C LYS A 5 4.70 10.24 17.22
N GLU A 6 3.64 10.75 16.59
CA GLU A 6 3.11 10.13 15.38
C GLU A 6 4.17 10.16 14.28
N LEU A 7 4.43 9.00 13.70
CA LEU A 7 5.29 8.89 12.53
C LEU A 7 4.54 9.44 11.31
N THR A 8 5.25 10.16 10.45
CA THR A 8 4.80 10.42 9.08
C THR A 8 4.60 9.10 8.35
N PHE A 9 3.71 9.05 7.35
CA PHE A 9 3.51 7.84 6.57
C PHE A 9 4.79 7.33 5.92
N GLU A 10 5.66 8.21 5.40
CA GLU A 10 6.93 7.77 4.81
C GLU A 10 7.88 7.13 5.82
N ALA A 11 8.02 7.71 7.02
CA ALA A 11 8.80 7.10 8.10
C ALA A 11 8.22 5.75 8.53
N LEU A 12 6.89 5.63 8.52
CA LEU A 12 6.19 4.40 8.83
C LEU A 12 6.38 3.33 7.74
N LEU A 13 6.32 3.71 6.46
CA LEU A 13 6.64 2.84 5.32
C LEU A 13 8.06 2.31 5.42
N LYS A 14 9.05 3.19 5.65
CA LYS A 14 10.45 2.80 5.83
C LYS A 14 10.59 1.74 6.91
N LYS A 15 9.95 1.94 8.06
CA LYS A 15 9.97 0.97 9.17
C LYS A 15 9.23 -0.31 8.83
N ALA A 16 8.05 -0.25 8.24
CA ALA A 16 7.24 -1.41 7.90
C ALA A 16 7.92 -2.36 6.88
N VAL A 17 8.80 -1.83 6.03
CA VAL A 17 9.60 -2.64 5.09
C VAL A 17 10.64 -3.50 5.81
N VAL A 18 11.21 -3.03 6.93
CA VAL A 18 12.31 -3.71 7.64
C VAL A 18 11.90 -4.35 8.97
N GLU A 19 10.87 -3.82 9.62
CA GLU A 19 10.41 -4.16 10.97
C GLU A 19 8.91 -4.54 10.91
N PRO A 20 8.56 -5.85 10.84
CA PRO A 20 7.16 -6.30 10.72
C PRO A 20 6.22 -5.78 11.81
N ALA A 21 6.74 -5.45 13.00
CA ALA A 21 5.98 -4.85 14.09
C ALA A 21 5.30 -3.52 13.71
N TYR A 22 5.82 -2.80 12.71
CA TYR A 22 5.21 -1.55 12.23
C TYR A 22 4.10 -1.76 11.20
N LEU A 23 3.89 -2.99 10.70
CA LEU A 23 2.81 -3.29 9.78
C LEU A 23 1.42 -3.03 10.40
N ILE A 24 1.31 -3.20 11.73
CA ILE A 24 0.09 -2.94 12.50
C ILE A 24 -0.34 -1.46 12.43
N ASP A 25 0.62 -0.54 12.40
CA ASP A 25 0.38 0.90 12.29
C ASP A 25 0.29 1.29 10.79
N PHE A 26 1.05 0.63 9.91
CA PHE A 26 1.16 0.94 8.48
C PHE A 26 -0.10 0.64 7.68
N TYR A 27 -0.63 -0.59 7.73
CA TYR A 27 -1.75 -0.99 6.88
C TYR A 27 -3.01 -0.14 7.09
N PRO A 28 -3.46 0.15 8.33
CA PRO A 28 -4.62 1.01 8.54
C PRO A 28 -4.40 2.44 8.03
N ARG A 29 -3.17 2.96 8.12
CA ARG A 29 -2.84 4.32 7.64
C ARG A 29 -3.01 4.47 6.13
N ILE A 30 -2.83 3.40 5.34
CA ILE A 30 -3.07 3.45 3.88
C ILE A 30 -4.47 3.98 3.59
N LEU A 31 -5.50 3.62 4.37
CA LEU A 31 -6.88 4.04 4.10
C LEU A 31 -7.10 5.55 4.32
N SER A 32 -6.35 6.17 5.23
CA SER A 32 -6.50 7.59 5.59
C SER A 32 -5.60 8.53 4.80
N GLU A 33 -4.49 8.03 4.29
CA GLU A 33 -3.47 8.84 3.60
C GLU A 33 -3.87 9.18 2.17
N LYS A 34 -3.17 10.16 1.59
CA LYS A 34 -3.27 10.53 0.19
C LYS A 34 -2.14 9.89 -0.60
N PHE A 35 -2.45 9.45 -1.80
CA PHE A 35 -1.50 8.84 -2.72
C PHE A 35 -1.66 9.39 -4.12
N PHE A 36 -0.60 9.26 -4.89
CA PHE A 36 -0.54 9.70 -6.28
C PHE A 36 -0.36 8.50 -7.20
N VAL A 37 -1.11 8.45 -8.29
CA VAL A 37 -0.93 7.47 -9.37
C VAL A 37 -0.72 8.17 -10.69
N LEU A 38 0.13 7.58 -11.54
CA LEU A 38 0.37 8.14 -12.88
C LEU A 38 -0.79 7.82 -13.81
N THR A 39 -1.14 8.80 -14.62
CA THR A 39 -2.22 8.67 -15.60
C THR A 39 -1.66 8.83 -17.01
N LYS A 40 -2.34 8.26 -18.00
CA LYS A 40 -2.15 8.71 -19.39
C LYS A 40 -2.72 10.13 -19.51
N GLU A 41 -2.21 10.89 -20.47
CA GLU A 41 -2.78 12.20 -20.80
C GLU A 41 -4.30 12.09 -20.91
N SER A 42 -4.96 12.94 -20.14
CA SER A 42 -6.38 12.93 -19.93
C SER A 42 -6.88 14.30 -20.38
N MET A 43 -8.04 14.36 -21.03
CA MET A 43 -8.70 15.64 -21.36
C MET A 43 -9.23 16.38 -20.11
N VAL A 44 -8.91 15.89 -18.92
CA VAL A 44 -9.33 16.48 -17.66
C VAL A 44 -8.37 17.61 -17.29
N PRO A 45 -8.87 18.84 -17.06
CA PRO A 45 -8.05 19.99 -16.72
C PRO A 45 -7.19 19.76 -15.47
N GLN A 46 -6.02 20.39 -15.44
CA GLN A 46 -5.17 20.46 -14.26
C GLN A 46 -5.93 21.20 -13.13
N GLY A 47 -5.97 20.61 -11.93
CA GLY A 47 -6.61 21.19 -10.75
C GLY A 47 -7.40 20.17 -9.93
N SER A 48 -8.02 20.64 -8.84
CA SER A 48 -8.92 19.81 -8.02
C SER A 48 -10.34 19.89 -8.57
N PHE A 49 -10.90 18.75 -8.97
CA PHE A 49 -12.28 18.66 -9.45
C PHE A 49 -12.99 17.53 -8.70
N ILE A 50 -14.25 17.76 -8.36
CA ILE A 50 -15.14 16.70 -7.88
C ILE A 50 -15.65 15.97 -9.13
N THR A 51 -15.24 14.71 -9.29
CA THR A 51 -15.79 13.88 -10.36
C THR A 51 -17.29 13.63 -10.11
N ASN A 52 -18.08 13.64 -11.18
CA ASN A 52 -19.51 13.30 -11.14
C ASN A 52 -19.76 11.78 -11.33
N GLY A 53 -18.72 10.95 -11.23
CA GLY A 53 -18.82 9.49 -11.39
C GLY A 53 -18.65 8.97 -12.83
N ASN A 54 -18.59 9.86 -13.84
CA ASN A 54 -18.36 9.47 -15.25
C ASN A 54 -16.96 9.79 -15.78
N THR A 55 -16.05 10.27 -14.92
CA THR A 55 -14.68 10.58 -15.33
C THR A 55 -13.87 9.30 -15.55
N LYS A 56 -13.58 8.97 -16.81
CA LYS A 56 -12.70 7.85 -17.16
C LYS A 56 -11.24 8.32 -17.17
N VAL A 57 -10.47 7.90 -16.17
CA VAL A 57 -9.02 8.13 -16.10
C VAL A 57 -8.30 6.82 -16.38
N GLN A 58 -7.32 6.85 -17.28
CA GLN A 58 -6.47 5.69 -17.55
C GLN A 58 -5.23 5.75 -16.65
N VAL A 59 -5.15 4.86 -15.67
CA VAL A 59 -3.98 4.70 -14.80
C VAL A 59 -2.89 3.93 -15.53
N ARG A 60 -1.63 4.37 -15.42
CA ARG A 60 -0.47 3.68 -16.01
C ARG A 60 -0.09 2.47 -15.15
N THR A 61 0.49 1.46 -15.79
CA THR A 61 1.04 0.27 -15.13
C THR A 61 2.52 0.13 -15.45
N LEU A 62 3.27 -0.54 -14.57
CA LEU A 62 4.63 -1.00 -14.81
C LEU A 62 4.63 -2.19 -15.79
N ASN A 63 5.82 -2.60 -16.25
CA ASN A 63 5.99 -3.70 -17.20
C ASN A 63 5.41 -5.03 -16.70
N ASN A 64 5.42 -5.26 -15.38
CA ASN A 64 4.84 -6.44 -14.74
C ASN A 64 3.32 -6.34 -14.51
N GLY A 65 2.67 -5.29 -15.01
CA GLY A 65 1.23 -5.04 -14.84
C GLY A 65 0.82 -4.43 -13.50
N SER A 66 1.75 -4.24 -12.56
CA SER A 66 1.47 -3.58 -11.27
C SER A 66 1.25 -2.08 -11.44
N VAL A 67 0.46 -1.48 -10.56
CA VAL A 67 0.21 -0.04 -10.56
C VAL A 67 1.25 0.67 -9.67
N PRO A 68 2.00 1.65 -10.19
CA PRO A 68 2.90 2.45 -9.38
C PRO A 68 2.10 3.48 -8.57
N VAL A 69 2.30 3.49 -7.26
CA VAL A 69 1.64 4.39 -6.31
C VAL A 69 2.70 5.18 -5.57
N PHE A 70 2.50 6.48 -5.37
CA PHE A 70 3.51 7.35 -4.75
C PHE A 70 2.96 8.03 -3.51
N THR A 71 3.80 8.18 -2.49
CA THR A 71 3.46 8.90 -1.24
C THR A 71 3.52 10.42 -1.39
N SER A 72 4.26 10.91 -2.40
CA SER A 72 4.30 12.33 -2.77
C SER A 72 4.62 12.47 -4.26
N THR A 73 4.43 13.67 -4.81
CA THR A 73 4.82 13.98 -6.18
C THR A 73 6.33 13.90 -6.38
N ASP A 74 7.13 14.21 -5.36
CA ASP A 74 8.60 14.16 -5.44
C ASP A 74 9.07 12.71 -5.69
N ARG A 75 8.41 11.73 -5.06
CA ARG A 75 8.73 10.30 -5.23
C ARG A 75 8.54 9.77 -6.65
N ILE A 76 7.79 10.48 -7.50
CA ILE A 76 7.64 10.13 -8.92
C ILE A 76 8.99 10.20 -9.65
N PHE A 77 9.86 11.13 -9.24
CA PHE A 77 11.13 11.42 -9.89
C PHE A 77 12.33 10.79 -9.18
N ASP A 78 12.10 10.02 -8.11
CA ASP A 78 13.15 9.29 -7.41
C ASP A 78 13.96 8.44 -8.40
N SER A 79 15.27 8.39 -8.18
CA SER A 79 16.25 7.67 -9.02
C SER A 79 16.30 8.10 -10.49
N GLY A 80 15.63 9.20 -10.88
CA GLY A 80 15.68 9.74 -12.25
C GLY A 80 15.10 8.81 -13.32
N VAL A 81 14.23 7.87 -12.93
CA VAL A 81 13.58 6.92 -13.84
C VAL A 81 12.64 7.65 -14.81
N ILE A 82 11.84 8.58 -14.27
CA ILE A 82 11.00 9.49 -15.05
C ILE A 82 11.77 10.78 -15.26
N LYS A 83 11.96 11.16 -16.53
CA LYS A 83 12.76 12.33 -16.95
C LYS A 83 11.94 13.45 -17.57
N THR A 84 10.64 13.24 -17.69
CA THR A 84 9.71 14.16 -18.34
C THR A 84 8.55 14.46 -17.41
N GLU A 85 7.82 15.53 -17.73
CA GLU A 85 6.54 15.78 -17.09
C GLU A 85 5.60 14.58 -17.26
N VAL A 86 4.79 14.32 -16.24
CA VAL A 86 3.80 13.24 -16.22
C VAL A 86 2.52 13.72 -15.56
N CYS A 87 1.39 13.28 -16.10
CA CYS A 87 0.10 13.47 -15.45
C CYS A 87 -0.05 12.48 -14.28
N PHE A 88 -0.64 12.96 -13.19
CA PHE A 88 -0.95 12.15 -12.02
C PHE A 88 -2.33 12.49 -11.47
N LEU A 89 -2.84 11.61 -10.62
CA LEU A 89 -4.07 11.78 -9.87
C LEU A 89 -3.80 11.57 -8.38
N GLU A 90 -4.23 12.53 -7.56
CA GLU A 90 -4.23 12.39 -6.09
C GLU A 90 -5.56 11.76 -5.64
N LEU A 91 -5.50 10.72 -4.81
CA LEU A 91 -6.66 10.07 -4.23
C LEU A 91 -6.43 9.75 -2.75
N LYS A 92 -7.52 9.71 -1.98
CA LYS A 92 -7.49 9.07 -0.67
C LYS A 92 -7.25 7.58 -0.85
N GLY A 93 -6.38 6.98 -0.04
CA GLY A 93 -5.98 5.59 -0.20
C GLY A 93 -7.15 4.62 -0.13
N LYS A 94 -8.16 4.87 0.69
CA LYS A 94 -9.40 4.08 0.69
C LYS A 94 -10.09 4.04 -0.68
N ASP A 95 -10.16 5.16 -1.39
CA ASP A 95 -10.80 5.24 -2.70
C ASP A 95 -9.91 4.65 -3.79
N LEU A 96 -8.59 4.88 -3.68
CA LEU A 96 -7.60 4.25 -4.54
C LEU A 96 -7.68 2.72 -4.48
N LEU A 97 -7.68 2.15 -3.27
CA LEU A 97 -7.75 0.71 -3.07
C LEU A 97 -9.03 0.10 -3.64
N LYS A 98 -10.18 0.76 -3.44
CA LYS A 98 -11.46 0.32 -4.04
C LYS A 98 -11.43 0.34 -5.57
N MET A 99 -10.79 1.35 -6.16
CA MET A 99 -10.67 1.48 -7.62
C MET A 99 -9.72 0.43 -8.21
N LEU A 100 -8.73 0.00 -7.44
CA LEU A 100 -7.66 -0.92 -7.87
C LEU A 100 -7.80 -2.32 -7.28
N THR A 101 -8.99 -2.71 -6.82
CA THR A 101 -9.29 -4.09 -6.40
C THR A 101 -8.89 -5.08 -7.50
N GLY A 102 -8.24 -6.18 -7.12
CA GLY A 102 -7.73 -7.19 -8.07
C GLY A 102 -6.41 -6.83 -8.77
N LYS A 103 -5.79 -5.68 -8.45
CA LYS A 103 -4.47 -5.28 -8.97
C LYS A 103 -3.39 -5.39 -7.90
N THR A 104 -2.15 -5.62 -8.33
CA THR A 104 -0.97 -5.44 -7.48
C THR A 104 -0.54 -3.97 -7.52
N LEU A 105 -0.22 -3.40 -6.36
CA LEU A 105 0.32 -2.05 -6.22
C LEU A 105 1.77 -2.12 -5.78
N ILE A 106 2.59 -1.19 -6.26
CA ILE A 106 3.92 -0.96 -5.70
C ILE A 106 3.98 0.49 -5.22
N ILE A 107 4.06 0.66 -3.90
CA ILE A 107 4.23 1.97 -3.26
C ILE A 107 5.70 2.37 -3.39
N ASN A 108 5.95 3.57 -3.92
CA ASN A 108 7.26 4.17 -4.16
C ASN A 108 8.21 3.24 -4.95
N PRO A 109 7.84 2.82 -6.17
CA PRO A 109 8.57 1.80 -6.93
C PRO A 109 9.99 2.22 -7.38
N TYR A 110 10.30 3.52 -7.36
CA TYR A 110 11.59 4.06 -7.78
C TYR A 110 12.46 4.53 -6.62
N SER A 111 11.95 4.45 -5.40
CA SER A 111 12.65 4.85 -4.18
C SER A 111 13.43 3.66 -3.60
N ASP A 112 14.43 3.95 -2.76
CA ASP A 112 15.19 2.93 -2.02
C ASP A 112 14.33 2.13 -1.01
N PHE A 113 13.13 2.64 -0.71
CA PHE A 113 12.16 2.01 0.17
C PHE A 113 10.78 2.06 -0.49
N GLY A 114 10.19 0.88 -0.66
CA GLY A 114 8.88 0.70 -1.26
C GLY A 114 8.23 -0.57 -0.74
N LYS A 115 6.94 -0.72 -0.98
CA LYS A 115 6.19 -1.90 -0.55
C LYS A 115 5.24 -2.36 -1.65
N GLU A 116 5.35 -3.62 -2.01
CA GLU A 116 4.35 -4.31 -2.83
C GLU A 116 3.13 -4.64 -1.96
N ILE A 117 1.94 -4.37 -2.50
CA ILE A 117 0.65 -4.70 -1.90
C ILE A 117 -0.08 -5.58 -2.91
N LEU A 118 -0.30 -6.84 -2.52
CA LEU A 118 -0.96 -7.85 -3.37
C LEU A 118 -2.48 -7.63 -3.41
N PRO A 119 -3.18 -8.15 -4.43
CA PRO A 119 -4.64 -8.05 -4.52
C PRO A 119 -5.36 -8.53 -3.25
N SER A 120 -4.92 -9.66 -2.68
CA SER A 120 -5.49 -10.19 -1.44
C SER A 120 -5.20 -9.30 -0.22
N GLU A 121 -4.04 -8.62 -0.19
CA GLU A 121 -3.77 -7.64 0.86
C GLU A 121 -4.69 -6.43 0.72
N ILE A 122 -4.98 -5.96 -0.50
CA ILE A 122 -5.91 -4.84 -0.72
C ILE A 122 -7.30 -5.17 -0.16
N GLU A 123 -7.83 -6.34 -0.49
CA GLU A 123 -9.13 -6.79 0.01
C GLU A 123 -9.16 -6.81 1.54
N ARG A 124 -8.11 -7.39 2.13
CA ARG A 124 -7.97 -7.51 3.58
C ARG A 124 -7.71 -6.17 4.30
N ILE A 125 -7.07 -5.21 3.62
CA ILE A 125 -6.92 -3.85 4.15
C ILE A 125 -8.29 -3.16 4.15
N LEU A 126 -9.07 -3.33 3.08
CA LEU A 126 -10.39 -2.72 2.93
C LEU A 126 -11.43 -3.27 3.93
N ASP A 127 -11.38 -4.56 4.23
CA ASP A 127 -12.31 -5.22 5.17
C ASP A 127 -11.81 -5.23 6.64
N GLY A 128 -10.54 -4.88 6.88
CA GLY A 128 -9.93 -4.81 8.20
C GLY A 128 -9.32 -6.11 8.72
N THR A 129 -9.23 -7.16 7.90
CA THR A 129 -8.69 -8.49 8.25
C THR A 129 -7.19 -8.65 7.94
N ILE A 130 -6.53 -7.63 7.40
CA ILE A 130 -5.08 -7.71 7.08
C ILE A 130 -4.21 -8.02 8.31
N LEU A 131 -4.69 -7.64 9.52
CA LEU A 131 -3.98 -7.85 10.77
C LEU A 131 -4.47 -9.07 11.58
N THR A 132 -5.50 -9.79 11.11
CA THR A 132 -6.11 -10.89 11.88
C THR A 132 -5.40 -12.24 11.69
N GLU A 133 -4.42 -12.33 10.80
CA GLU A 133 -3.75 -13.59 10.44
C GLU A 133 -2.32 -13.72 10.94
N ASN A 134 -2.01 -13.30 12.17
CA ASN A 134 -0.86 -13.89 12.88
C ASN A 134 -1.12 -15.36 13.32
N VAL A 135 -2.01 -16.06 12.61
CA VAL A 135 -2.38 -17.45 12.84
C VAL A 135 -2.49 -18.13 11.47
N GLN A 136 -1.41 -18.76 11.03
CA GLN A 136 -1.51 -19.75 9.95
C GLN A 136 -2.05 -21.05 10.54
N ARG A 137 -3.16 -21.52 9.98
CA ARG A 137 -3.64 -22.89 10.27
C ARG A 137 -2.83 -23.85 9.41
N LEU A 138 -1.92 -24.60 10.04
CA LEU A 138 -1.23 -25.70 9.38
C LEU A 138 -2.10 -26.96 9.51
N GLU A 139 -2.54 -27.53 8.39
CA GLU A 139 -3.23 -28.81 8.34
C GLU A 139 -2.23 -29.92 7.96
N ILE A 140 -2.16 -30.97 8.78
CA ILE A 140 -1.21 -32.08 8.61
C ILE A 140 -2.00 -33.28 8.13
N GLU A 141 -2.06 -33.46 6.81
CA GLU A 141 -2.91 -34.46 6.14
C GLU A 141 -2.38 -35.89 6.23
N LYS A 142 -1.11 -36.08 6.61
CA LYS A 142 -0.45 -37.39 6.70
C LYS A 142 0.09 -37.60 8.09
N GLU A 143 0.16 -38.86 8.52
CA GLU A 143 0.74 -39.22 9.82
C GLU A 143 2.18 -38.69 9.92
N THR A 144 2.34 -37.63 10.71
CA THR A 144 3.59 -36.85 10.82
C THR A 144 3.87 -36.62 12.28
N LYS A 145 5.06 -36.98 12.75
CA LYS A 145 5.49 -36.69 14.11
C LYS A 145 5.78 -35.20 14.24
N VAL A 146 5.05 -34.51 15.12
CA VAL A 146 5.22 -33.08 15.40
C VAL A 146 5.60 -32.79 16.84
N GLN A 147 6.29 -31.67 17.04
CA GLN A 147 6.62 -31.13 18.35
C GLN A 147 5.99 -29.74 18.48
N ILE A 148 5.13 -29.57 19.49
CA ILE A 148 4.45 -28.31 19.79
C ILE A 148 4.93 -27.80 21.15
N GLY A 149 5.32 -26.53 21.22
CA GLY A 149 5.79 -25.87 22.45
C GLY A 149 4.86 -24.73 22.88
N HIS A 150 4.88 -24.41 24.17
CA HIS A 150 4.28 -23.20 24.73
C HIS A 150 5.32 -22.47 25.58
N THR A 151 5.34 -21.15 25.53
CA THR A 151 6.20 -20.34 26.40
C THR A 151 5.57 -20.19 27.80
N PRO A 152 6.38 -20.10 28.87
CA PRO A 152 5.87 -19.79 30.20
C PRO A 152 5.19 -18.42 30.23
N LYS A 153 4.09 -18.28 30.98
CA LYS A 153 3.55 -16.94 31.29
C LYS A 153 4.55 -16.24 32.21
N LEU A 154 5.08 -15.11 31.76
CA LEU A 154 5.79 -14.17 32.64
C LEU A 154 4.77 -13.67 33.68
N LEU A 155 5.08 -13.92 34.96
CA LEU A 155 4.33 -13.42 36.12
C LEU A 155 4.62 -11.95 36.36
#